data_AF-A0A6L6E5M5-F1
#
_entry.id   AF-A0A6L6E5M5-F1
#
_cell.length_a   1.000
_cell.length_b   1.000
_cell.length_c   1.000
_cell.angle_alpha   90.00
_cell.angle_beta   90.00
_cell.angle_gamma   90.00
#
_symmetry.space_group_name_H-M   'P 1'
#
loop_
_entity.id
_entity.type
_entity.pdbx_description
1 polymer ?
#
loop_
_entity_poly.entity_id
_entity_poly.type
_entity_poly.pdbx_seq_one_letter_code
_entity_poly.pdbx_strand_id
1 'polypeptide(L)'
;MIRRILALLGVLSLLAAGVWASTLSLPKLYVGGLVDSNQIEVKPRDLGLVCPGPVVRAGGASGTELGVLDRVGLAKVQARFGASVDSISGRQIGAESEKLTGLGVGFDTSKPYVFVAADESGELAQGSAMATASQLQLVNNARIKGLVGAACQKPSSEFWLVGGDTTTGRESLLLLTNPSKVDSTV
;
A
#
# COMPACT_ATOMS: atom_id res chain seq x y z
N MET A 1 -85.50 -11.53 -38.20
CA MET A 1 -84.24 -12.30 -38.34
C MET A 1 -83.03 -11.41 -38.66
N ILE A 2 -83.11 -10.49 -39.64
CA ILE A 2 -81.98 -9.65 -40.11
C ILE A 2 -81.33 -8.72 -39.06
N ARG A 3 -82.11 -8.10 -38.15
CA ARG A 3 -81.58 -7.16 -37.14
C ARG A 3 -80.67 -7.83 -36.09
N ARG A 4 -80.89 -9.11 -35.78
CA ARG A 4 -80.06 -9.87 -34.82
C ARG A 4 -78.72 -10.29 -35.44
N ILE A 5 -78.69 -10.53 -36.75
CA ILE A 5 -77.47 -10.87 -37.49
C ILE A 5 -76.55 -9.66 -37.61
N LEU A 6 -77.10 -8.47 -37.88
CA LEU A 6 -76.34 -7.22 -37.92
C LEU A 6 -75.71 -6.84 -36.56
N ALA A 7 -76.43 -7.06 -35.45
CA ALA A 7 -75.90 -6.83 -34.12
C ALA A 7 -74.74 -7.78 -33.78
N LEU A 8 -74.84 -9.06 -34.16
CA LEU A 8 -73.78 -10.04 -33.97
C LEU A 8 -72.52 -9.71 -34.78
N LEU A 9 -72.67 -9.28 -36.03
CA LEU A 9 -71.54 -8.84 -36.86
C LEU A 9 -70.84 -7.59 -36.29
N GLY A 10 -71.60 -6.64 -35.75
CA GLY A 10 -71.04 -5.45 -35.08
C GLY A 10 -70.19 -5.81 -33.87
N VAL A 11 -70.69 -6.68 -33.00
CA VAL A 11 -69.95 -7.14 -31.80
C VAL A 11 -68.70 -7.93 -32.20
N LEU A 12 -68.79 -8.79 -33.22
CA LEU A 12 -67.64 -9.53 -33.74
C LEU A 12 -66.55 -8.60 -34.28
N SER A 13 -66.92 -7.52 -34.97
CA SER A 13 -65.95 -6.55 -35.49
C SER A 13 -65.22 -5.77 -34.39
N LEU A 14 -65.91 -5.40 -33.31
CA LEU A 14 -65.32 -4.70 -32.17
C LEU A 14 -64.36 -5.61 -31.38
N LEU A 15 -64.73 -6.87 -31.19
CA LEU A 15 -63.85 -7.85 -30.55
C LEU A 15 -62.62 -8.13 -31.40
N ALA A 16 -62.77 -8.25 -32.72
CA ALA A 16 -61.65 -8.43 -33.64
C ALA A 16 -60.70 -7.21 -33.60
N ALA A 17 -61.23 -5.98 -33.59
CA ALA A 17 -60.42 -4.77 -33.51
C ALA A 17 -59.66 -4.64 -32.18
N GLY A 18 -60.28 -5.01 -31.05
CA GLY A 18 -59.62 -5.02 -29.74
C GLY A 18 -58.46 -6.01 -29.67
N VAL A 19 -58.62 -7.20 -30.25
CA VAL A 19 -57.55 -8.20 -30.34
C VAL A 19 -56.41 -7.69 -31.23
N TRP A 20 -56.72 -7.05 -32.37
CA TRP A 20 -55.71 -6.45 -33.24
C TRP A 20 -54.94 -5.29 -32.60
N ALA A 21 -55.59 -4.47 -31.77
CA ALA A 21 -54.90 -3.40 -31.05
C ALA A 21 -53.93 -3.96 -29.99
N SER A 22 -54.26 -5.11 -29.39
CA SER A 22 -53.39 -5.77 -28.39
C SER A 22 -52.14 -6.43 -28.97
N THR A 23 -52.12 -6.70 -30.28
CA THR A 23 -50.92 -7.22 -30.98
C THR A 23 -49.99 -6.10 -31.48
N LEU A 24 -50.44 -4.84 -31.42
CA LEU A 24 -49.64 -3.69 -31.84
C LEU A 24 -48.57 -3.40 -30.78
N SER A 25 -47.39 -3.98 -30.98
CA SER A 25 -46.23 -3.74 -30.15
C SER A 25 -45.70 -2.33 -30.41
N LEU A 26 -45.89 -1.43 -29.45
CA LEU A 26 -45.30 -0.09 -29.48
C LEU A 26 -43.76 -0.20 -29.57
N PRO A 27 -43.08 0.65 -30.35
CA PRO A 27 -41.63 0.65 -30.41
C PRO A 27 -41.08 0.94 -29.01
N LYS A 28 -40.20 0.06 -28.52
CA LYS A 28 -39.56 0.23 -27.22
C LYS A 28 -38.73 1.52 -27.26
N LEU A 29 -39.19 2.54 -26.52
CA LEU A 29 -38.46 3.79 -26.32
C LEU A 29 -37.16 3.47 -25.57
N TYR A 30 -36.04 3.43 -26.31
CA TYR A 30 -34.72 3.24 -25.73
C TYR A 30 -34.24 4.56 -25.14
N VAL A 31 -34.52 4.77 -23.86
CA VAL A 31 -33.91 5.84 -23.06
C VAL A 31 -32.57 5.28 -22.60
N GLY A 32 -31.46 5.90 -23.03
CA GLY A 32 -30.10 5.39 -22.88
C GLY A 32 -29.80 4.84 -21.47
N GLY A 33 -29.13 3.68 -21.43
CA GLY A 33 -28.69 3.06 -20.18
C GLY A 33 -27.53 3.83 -19.54
N LEU A 34 -27.33 3.66 -18.23
CA LEU A 34 -26.10 4.12 -17.59
C LEU A 34 -24.92 3.41 -18.27
N VAL A 35 -23.92 4.21 -18.68
CA VAL A 35 -22.67 3.70 -19.23
C VAL A 35 -22.02 2.83 -18.17
N ASP A 36 -21.74 1.58 -18.52
CA ASP A 36 -21.08 0.66 -17.61
C ASP A 36 -19.69 1.19 -17.27
N SER A 37 -19.37 1.26 -15.98
CA SER A 37 -18.11 1.82 -15.51
C SER A 37 -17.00 0.85 -15.85
N ASN A 38 -16.20 1.16 -16.87
CA ASN A 38 -15.02 0.37 -17.19
C ASN A 38 -13.96 0.58 -16.11
N GLN A 39 -13.90 -0.34 -15.14
CA GLN A 39 -12.85 -0.34 -14.12
C GLN A 39 -11.67 -1.14 -14.64
N ILE A 40 -10.56 -0.45 -14.86
CA ILE A 40 -9.28 -1.09 -15.16
C ILE A 40 -8.62 -1.37 -13.81
N GLU A 41 -8.66 -2.62 -13.39
CA GLU A 41 -7.93 -3.06 -12.21
C GLU A 41 -6.46 -3.22 -12.57
N VAL A 42 -5.61 -2.51 -11.82
CA VAL A 42 -4.16 -2.57 -11.98
C VAL A 42 -3.60 -3.30 -10.79
N LYS A 43 -2.68 -4.22 -11.07
CA LYS A 43 -1.97 -4.98 -10.06
C LYS A 43 -1.37 -4.06 -8.96
N PRO A 44 -1.55 -4.39 -7.67
CA PRO A 44 -0.89 -3.69 -6.58
C PRO A 44 0.63 -3.75 -6.71
N ARG A 45 1.31 -2.67 -6.31
CA ARG A 45 2.76 -2.64 -6.20
C ARG A 45 3.25 -3.64 -5.15
N ASP A 46 4.38 -4.29 -5.41
CA ASP A 46 5.09 -5.13 -4.45
C ASP A 46 5.28 -4.46 -3.08
N LEU A 47 5.15 -5.25 -2.02
CA LEU A 47 5.20 -4.76 -0.65
C LEU A 47 6.64 -4.43 -0.25
N GLY A 48 6.95 -3.13 -0.19
CA GLY A 48 8.21 -2.63 0.36
C GLY A 48 8.13 -2.37 1.87
N LEU A 49 9.13 -2.78 2.63
CA LEU A 49 9.33 -2.41 4.03
C LEU A 49 10.71 -1.80 4.24
N VAL A 50 10.80 -0.70 4.99
CA VAL A 50 12.06 0.03 5.23
C VAL A 50 12.38 0.06 6.71
N CYS A 51 13.54 -0.47 7.06
CA CYS A 51 14.10 -0.42 8.40
C CYS A 51 15.04 0.79 8.51
N PRO A 52 14.89 1.67 9.53
CA PRO A 52 15.63 2.93 9.62
C PRO A 52 17.16 2.77 9.80
N GLY A 53 17.62 1.59 10.21
CA GLY A 53 19.03 1.32 10.51
C GLY A 53 19.41 1.73 11.94
N PRO A 54 20.72 1.71 12.26
CA PRO A 54 21.22 1.98 13.61
C PRO A 54 20.90 3.38 14.15
N VAL A 55 20.95 3.50 15.47
CA VAL A 55 20.85 4.77 16.21
C VAL A 55 21.82 5.78 15.64
N VAL A 56 21.32 6.98 15.38
CA VAL A 56 22.11 8.14 15.01
C VAL A 56 22.44 8.93 16.27
N ARG A 57 23.71 9.29 16.41
CA ARG A 57 24.24 10.13 17.48
C ARG A 57 24.60 11.49 16.89
N ALA A 58 24.04 12.54 17.48
CA ALA A 58 24.48 13.92 17.28
C ALA A 58 25.68 14.23 18.17
N GLY A 59 26.54 15.16 17.74
CA GLY A 59 27.68 15.62 18.54
C GLY A 59 29.00 14.89 18.29
N GLY A 60 29.06 13.96 17.33
CA GLY A 60 30.27 13.18 17.04
C GLY A 60 30.74 12.29 18.21
N ALA A 61 32.01 11.87 18.19
CA ALA A 61 32.60 11.04 19.25
C ALA A 61 32.84 11.82 20.55
N SER A 62 32.97 13.16 20.48
CA SER A 62 33.19 14.08 21.61
C SER A 62 31.91 14.62 22.26
N GLY A 63 30.76 14.54 21.57
CA GLY A 63 29.45 14.99 22.03
C GLY A 63 29.24 16.50 21.89
N THR A 64 30.24 17.20 21.37
CA THR A 64 30.28 18.66 21.22
C THR A 64 30.43 19.11 19.78
N GLU A 65 30.60 18.18 18.83
CA GLU A 65 30.72 18.50 17.41
C GLU A 65 29.35 18.83 16.80
N LEU A 66 29.17 20.10 16.47
CA LEU A 66 27.94 20.57 15.83
C LEU A 66 27.87 20.05 14.38
N GLY A 67 26.68 19.58 13.98
CA GLY A 67 26.42 19.13 12.62
C GLY A 67 26.94 17.72 12.26
N VAL A 68 27.55 17.00 13.20
CA VAL A 68 28.03 15.63 12.98
C VAL A 68 26.97 14.63 13.44
N LEU A 69 26.45 13.85 12.50
CA LEU A 69 25.47 12.79 12.70
C LEU A 69 26.06 11.44 12.29
N ASP A 70 26.41 10.62 13.27
CA ASP A 70 27.01 9.30 13.03
C ASP A 70 26.08 8.17 13.43
N ARG A 71 26.12 7.07 12.69
CA ARG A 71 25.48 5.82 13.11
C ARG A 71 26.35 5.11 14.14
N VAL A 72 25.75 4.68 15.23
CA VAL A 72 26.42 3.98 16.31
C VAL A 72 26.12 2.50 16.24
N GLY A 73 27.15 1.65 16.16
CA GLY A 73 26.99 0.20 16.22
C GLY A 73 26.19 -0.39 15.06
N LEU A 74 25.54 -1.52 15.33
CA LEU A 74 24.72 -2.27 14.37
C LEU A 74 23.30 -2.44 14.91
N ALA A 75 22.31 -2.34 14.04
CA ALA A 75 20.94 -2.70 14.33
C ALA A 75 20.67 -4.14 13.89
N LYS A 76 20.04 -4.93 14.75
CA LYS A 76 19.59 -6.27 14.41
C LYS A 76 18.22 -6.19 13.78
N VAL A 77 18.12 -6.60 12.52
CA VAL A 77 16.88 -6.65 11.76
C VAL A 77 16.33 -8.06 11.80
N GLN A 78 15.02 -8.17 11.96
CA GLN A 78 14.27 -9.43 11.85
C GLN A 78 13.08 -9.19 10.93
N ALA A 79 12.95 -10.00 9.89
CA ALA A 79 11.81 -9.96 8.99
C ALA A 79 11.18 -11.34 8.87
N ARG A 80 9.86 -11.36 8.66
CA ARG A 80 9.04 -12.54 8.41
C ARG A 80 8.19 -12.28 7.19
N PHE A 81 8.08 -13.30 6.35
CA PHE A 81 7.34 -13.25 5.10
C PHE A 81 6.26 -14.33 5.09
N GLY A 82 5.12 -14.02 4.47
CA GLY A 82 4.02 -14.95 4.27
C GLY A 82 4.43 -16.08 3.33
N ALA A 83 3.85 -17.26 3.53
CA ALA A 83 4.15 -18.44 2.73
C ALA A 83 3.69 -18.33 1.26
N SER A 84 2.78 -17.40 0.98
CA SER A 84 2.22 -17.16 -0.36
C SER A 84 2.99 -16.12 -1.18
N VAL A 85 4.07 -15.53 -0.65
CA VAL A 85 4.89 -14.56 -1.38
C VAL A 85 5.79 -15.29 -2.39
N ASP A 86 5.77 -14.87 -3.66
CA ASP A 86 6.50 -15.53 -4.74
C ASP A 86 8.01 -15.29 -4.68
N SER A 87 8.41 -14.04 -4.40
CA SER A 87 9.82 -13.71 -4.25
C SER A 87 10.07 -12.62 -3.21
N ILE A 88 11.22 -12.75 -2.56
CA ILE A 88 11.67 -11.82 -1.55
C ILE A 88 13.02 -11.30 -2.01
N SER A 89 13.18 -9.98 -1.97
CA SER A 89 14.46 -9.33 -2.18
C SER A 89 14.73 -8.33 -1.08
N GLY A 90 15.99 -7.99 -0.89
CA GLY A 90 16.39 -6.99 0.07
C GLY A 90 17.68 -6.30 -0.32
N ARG A 91 17.88 -5.10 0.20
CA ARG A 91 19.12 -4.33 0.02
C ARG A 91 19.37 -3.39 1.17
N GLN A 92 20.65 -3.06 1.37
CA GLN A 92 21.01 -1.84 2.07
C GLN A 92 20.83 -0.63 1.15
N ILE A 93 20.47 0.52 1.72
CA ILE A 93 20.42 1.77 0.95
C ILE A 93 21.80 2.08 0.36
N GLY A 94 21.83 2.26 -0.96
CA GLY A 94 23.04 2.47 -1.75
C GLY A 94 23.75 1.19 -2.20
N ALA A 95 23.21 0.01 -1.91
CA ALA A 95 23.68 -1.28 -2.43
C ALA A 95 22.71 -1.83 -3.49
N GLU A 96 23.19 -2.82 -4.25
CA GLU A 96 22.39 -3.60 -5.18
C GLU A 96 21.42 -4.54 -4.44
N SER A 97 20.35 -4.93 -5.14
CA SER A 97 19.32 -5.82 -4.58
C SER A 97 19.76 -7.27 -4.63
N GLU A 98 19.56 -7.98 -3.53
CA GLU A 98 19.84 -9.41 -3.41
C GLU A 98 18.54 -10.18 -3.20
N LYS A 99 18.46 -11.39 -3.76
CA LYS A 99 17.33 -12.30 -3.53
C LYS A 99 17.51 -12.97 -2.17
N LEU A 100 16.50 -12.87 -1.32
CA LEU A 100 16.49 -13.51 -0.01
C LEU A 100 15.70 -14.82 -0.10
N THR A 101 16.15 -15.83 0.65
CA THR A 101 15.49 -17.13 0.73
C THR A 101 15.06 -17.42 2.17
N GLY A 102 13.84 -17.95 2.32
CA GLY A 102 13.27 -18.35 3.61
C GLY A 102 12.17 -17.43 4.11
N LEU A 103 11.29 -17.96 4.97
CA LEU A 103 10.15 -17.24 5.55
C LEU A 103 10.54 -16.30 6.71
N GLY A 104 11.81 -16.34 7.12
CA GLY A 104 12.33 -15.46 8.16
C GLY A 104 13.81 -15.22 7.95
N VAL A 105 14.21 -13.96 8.07
CA VAL A 105 15.60 -13.52 7.92
C VAL A 105 15.98 -12.64 9.09
N GLY A 106 17.20 -12.80 9.56
CA GLY A 106 17.75 -12.03 10.67
C GLY A 106 19.22 -11.75 10.45
N PHE A 107 19.61 -10.48 10.53
CA PHE A 107 20.99 -10.05 10.32
C PHE A 107 21.24 -8.70 11.01
N ASP A 108 22.51 -8.36 11.16
CA ASP A 108 22.94 -7.07 11.68
C ASP A 108 23.24 -6.11 10.51
N THR A 109 22.79 -4.86 10.59
CA THR A 109 23.01 -3.84 9.55
C THR A 109 23.58 -2.55 10.13
N SER A 110 24.46 -1.90 9.37
CA SER A 110 25.02 -0.58 9.67
C SER A 110 24.32 0.56 8.92
N LYS A 111 23.41 0.23 7.99
CA LYS A 111 22.66 1.16 7.14
C LYS A 111 21.16 0.82 7.15
N PRO A 112 20.27 1.73 6.73
CA PRO A 112 18.87 1.42 6.55
C PRO A 112 18.76 0.29 5.52
N TYR A 113 17.79 -0.58 5.74
CA TYR A 113 17.59 -1.78 4.93
C TYR A 113 16.19 -1.79 4.36
N VAL A 114 16.05 -2.19 3.11
CA VAL A 114 14.77 -2.28 2.40
C VAL A 114 14.51 -3.74 2.06
N PHE A 115 13.32 -4.23 2.41
CA PHE A 115 12.77 -5.50 1.94
C PHE A 115 11.72 -5.24 0.87
N VAL A 116 11.62 -6.12 -0.11
CA VAL A 116 10.54 -6.14 -1.09
C VAL A 116 10.01 -7.57 -1.17
N ALA A 117 8.74 -7.75 -0.84
CA ALA A 117 7.99 -8.97 -1.06
C ALA A 117 7.12 -8.78 -2.32
N ALA A 118 7.43 -9.54 -3.36
CA ALA A 118 6.70 -9.50 -4.62
C ALA A 118 5.63 -10.61 -4.64
N ASP A 119 4.46 -10.23 -5.15
CA ASP A 119 3.35 -11.12 -5.48
C ASP A 119 3.12 -10.98 -6.97
N GLU A 120 3.42 -12.01 -7.76
CA GLU A 120 3.27 -12.00 -9.21
C GLU A 120 1.79 -11.91 -9.62
N SER A 121 0.91 -12.55 -8.86
CA SER A 121 -0.54 -12.62 -9.11
C SER A 121 -1.26 -11.30 -8.82
N GLY A 122 -0.81 -10.54 -7.81
CA GLY A 122 -1.46 -9.30 -7.36
C GLY A 122 -2.74 -9.53 -6.55
N GLU A 123 -3.06 -10.77 -6.23
CA GLU A 123 -4.27 -11.18 -5.49
C GLU A 123 -4.09 -11.08 -3.97
N LEU A 124 -2.84 -10.98 -3.48
CA LEU A 124 -2.58 -10.93 -2.04
C LEU A 124 -2.87 -9.56 -1.45
N ALA A 125 -3.68 -9.58 -0.40
CA ALA A 125 -3.96 -8.40 0.42
C ALA A 125 -2.66 -7.86 1.04
N GLN A 126 -2.31 -6.62 0.65
CA GLN A 126 -1.13 -5.93 1.13
C GLN A 126 -1.23 -5.64 2.63
N GLY A 127 -0.38 -6.28 3.43
CA GLY A 127 -0.40 -6.11 4.89
C GLY A 127 0.62 -6.97 5.63
N SER A 128 0.46 -7.03 6.95
CA SER A 128 1.36 -7.76 7.84
C SER A 128 1.43 -9.27 7.56
N ALA A 129 0.38 -9.83 6.95
CA ALA A 129 0.33 -11.22 6.52
C ALA A 129 1.33 -11.53 5.38
N MET A 130 1.61 -10.55 4.49
CA MET A 130 2.58 -10.71 3.43
C MET A 130 4.01 -10.52 3.93
N ALA A 131 4.26 -9.46 4.70
CA ALA A 131 5.56 -9.21 5.29
C ALA A 131 5.45 -8.38 6.56
N THR A 132 6.27 -8.72 7.56
CA THR A 132 6.46 -7.93 8.77
C THR A 132 7.95 -7.89 9.08
N ALA A 133 8.48 -6.72 9.41
CA ALA A 133 9.87 -6.58 9.82
C ALA A 133 10.01 -5.58 10.95
N SER A 134 10.99 -5.82 11.82
CA SER A 134 11.37 -4.92 12.90
C SER A 134 12.87 -4.91 13.08
N GLN A 135 13.37 -3.85 13.70
CA GLN A 135 14.75 -3.74 14.10
C GLN A 135 14.86 -3.46 15.60
N LEU A 136 15.91 -4.01 16.20
CA LEU A 136 16.26 -3.82 17.60
C LEU A 136 17.74 -3.50 17.70
N GLN A 137 18.07 -2.58 18.60
CA GLN A 137 19.46 -2.26 18.88
C GLN A 137 19.63 -1.96 20.36
N LEU A 138 20.52 -2.72 21.00
CA LEU A 138 21.02 -2.39 22.33
C LEU A 138 22.24 -1.48 22.18
N VAL A 139 22.13 -0.26 22.68
CA VAL A 139 23.24 0.68 22.74
C VAL A 139 23.77 0.71 24.16
N ASN A 140 25.08 0.52 24.31
CA ASN A 140 25.75 0.63 25.60
C ASN A 140 27.10 1.32 25.40
N ASN A 141 27.11 2.65 25.47
CA ASN A 141 28.33 3.45 25.44
C ASN A 141 28.25 4.57 26.49
N ALA A 142 29.27 5.44 26.54
CA ALA A 142 29.37 6.49 27.55
C ALA A 142 28.23 7.54 27.49
N ARG A 143 27.55 7.69 26.34
CA ARG A 143 26.52 8.74 26.13
C ARG A 143 25.11 8.22 25.88
N ILE A 144 24.97 7.02 25.32
CA ILE A 144 23.69 6.40 25.00
C ILE A 144 23.71 5.01 25.62
N LYS A 145 22.74 4.76 26.51
CA LYS A 145 22.50 3.47 27.13
C LYS A 145 21.02 3.15 27.07
N GLY A 146 20.67 2.08 26.38
CA GLY A 146 19.28 1.66 26.27
C GLY A 146 19.04 0.73 25.08
N LEU A 147 17.85 0.14 25.09
CA LEU A 147 17.32 -0.62 23.97
C LEU A 147 16.44 0.32 23.13
N VAL A 148 16.72 0.40 21.84
CA VAL A 148 15.80 1.02 20.88
C VAL A 148 15.22 -0.05 19.97
N GLY A 149 13.99 0.16 19.53
CA GLY A 149 13.32 -0.70 18.58
C GLY A 149 12.44 0.13 17.66
N ALA A 150 12.34 -0.30 16.40
CA ALA A 150 11.44 0.30 15.43
C ALA A 150 10.86 -0.80 14.54
N ALA A 151 9.56 -0.73 14.27
CA ALA A 151 8.97 -1.52 13.21
C ALA A 151 9.42 -0.95 11.85
N CYS A 152 9.77 -1.81 10.91
CA CYS A 152 10.08 -1.39 9.56
C CYS A 152 8.77 -1.00 8.86
N GLN A 153 8.75 0.17 8.25
CA GLN A 153 7.53 0.80 7.76
C GLN A 153 7.39 0.67 6.26
N LYS A 154 6.16 0.62 5.76
CA LYS A 154 5.89 0.77 4.33
C LYS A 154 6.28 2.20 3.90
N PRO A 155 7.03 2.38 2.80
CA PRO A 155 7.29 3.70 2.25
C PRO A 155 6.00 4.47 1.98
N SER A 156 5.92 5.71 2.46
CA SER A 156 4.86 6.67 2.15
C SER A 156 5.48 7.89 1.47
N SER A 157 4.72 8.54 0.60
CA SER A 157 5.08 9.85 0.03
C SER A 157 4.61 11.02 0.90
N GLU A 158 3.72 10.76 1.86
CA GLU A 158 3.10 11.79 2.70
C GLU A 158 3.37 11.52 4.18
N PHE A 159 3.86 12.55 4.88
CA PHE A 159 4.10 12.56 6.31
C PHE A 159 3.73 13.92 6.89
N TRP A 160 3.04 13.93 8.02
CA TRP A 160 2.73 15.14 8.77
C TRP A 160 3.60 15.19 10.02
N LEU A 161 4.39 16.25 10.14
CA LEU A 161 5.27 16.49 11.28
C LEU A 161 4.69 17.65 12.08
N VAL A 162 4.32 17.39 13.33
CA VAL A 162 3.86 18.43 14.25
C VAL A 162 4.92 18.61 15.32
N GLY A 163 5.66 19.71 15.23
CA GLY A 163 6.61 20.14 16.25
C GLY A 163 5.91 21.07 17.25
N GLY A 164 5.88 20.70 18.52
CA GLY A 164 5.27 21.50 19.57
C GLY A 164 6.00 21.35 20.89
N ASP A 165 7.08 22.12 21.06
CA ASP A 165 7.71 22.33 22.37
C ASP A 165 8.55 23.60 22.30
N THR A 166 8.43 24.47 23.31
CA THR A 166 9.17 25.74 23.40
C THR A 166 10.23 25.70 24.50
N THR A 167 10.48 24.55 25.13
CA THR A 167 11.55 24.43 26.12
C THR A 167 12.93 24.55 25.46
N THR A 168 13.73 25.49 25.96
CA THR A 168 15.12 25.69 25.53
C THR A 168 15.96 24.47 25.89
N GLY A 169 16.85 24.05 24.99
CA GLY A 169 17.79 22.95 25.23
C GLY A 169 17.31 21.57 24.76
N ARG A 170 16.20 21.49 24.01
CA ARG A 170 15.80 20.28 23.29
C ARG A 170 16.30 20.30 21.85
N GLU A 171 16.71 19.12 21.39
CA GLU A 171 17.04 18.84 19.99
C GLU A 171 16.09 17.75 19.49
N SER A 172 15.55 17.92 18.28
CA SER A 172 14.73 16.91 17.60
C SER A 172 15.46 16.45 16.36
N LEU A 173 15.58 15.14 16.19
CA LEU A 173 16.30 14.54 15.07
C LEU A 173 15.32 13.79 14.17
N LEU A 174 15.24 14.20 12.90
CA LEU A 174 14.45 13.54 11.87
C LEU A 174 15.35 12.77 10.91
N LEU A 175 15.13 11.47 10.77
CA LEU A 175 15.83 10.62 9.79
C LEU A 175 14.92 10.38 8.60
N LEU A 176 15.23 11.00 7.47
CA LEU A 176 14.59 10.74 6.19
C LEU A 176 15.47 9.81 5.37
N THR A 177 14.87 8.74 4.82
CA THR A 177 15.56 7.80 3.95
C THR A 177 14.72 7.63 2.70
N ASN A 178 15.31 7.89 1.53
CA ASN A 178 14.70 7.56 0.25
C ASN A 178 15.01 6.09 -0.10
N PRO A 179 14.02 5.17 -0.09
CA PRO A 179 14.26 3.77 -0.42
C PRO A 179 14.33 3.50 -1.94
N SER A 180 13.96 4.47 -2.78
CA SER A 180 13.93 4.29 -4.22
C SER A 180 15.34 4.17 -4.83
N LYS A 181 15.39 3.71 -6.09
CA LYS A 181 16.64 3.58 -6.85
C LYS A 181 17.11 4.90 -7.45
N VAL A 182 16.21 5.89 -7.54
CA VAL A 182 16.50 7.22 -8.10
C VAL A 182 16.86 8.14 -6.95
N ASP A 183 17.93 8.92 -7.11
CA ASP A 183 18.33 9.91 -6.11
C ASP A 183 17.22 10.93 -5.90
N SER A 184 16.96 11.27 -4.64
CA SER A 184 16.03 12.36 -4.32
C SER A 184 16.78 13.67 -4.50
N THR A 185 16.53 14.40 -5.58
CA THR A 185 16.89 15.82 -5.65
C THR A 185 15.89 16.59 -4.78
N VAL A 186 16.33 16.98 -3.58
CA VAL A 186 15.65 17.97 -2.74
C VAL A 186 16.29 19.34 -2.93
#